data_AF-A0A5N5WW01-F1
#
_entry.id   AF-A0A5N5WW01-F1
#
_cell.length_a   1.000
_cell.length_b   1.000
_cell.length_c   1.000
_cell.angle_alpha   90.00
_cell.angle_beta   90.00
_cell.angle_gamma   90.00
#
_symmetry.space_group_name_H-M   'P 1'
#
loop_
_entity.id
_entity.type
_entity.pdbx_description
1 polymer ?
#
loop_
_entity_poly.entity_id
_entity_poly.type
_entity_poly.pdbx_seq_one_letter_code
_entity_poly.pdbx_strand_id
1 'polypeptide(L)'
;MESQLPARGTRKRQSDSHEKYSSSKRPYEATMDPLALKDLGENLKILPVPTDTDDLETTSRKMQDLAKIVEEGNSLALWTGLKLSPKINPRDPEILAKAQLTEAELELYERWKGMHDSRNDEDGNNDQTDNHETLEIPEFNWDENKAPVPTGAQSARKFTQRAAAMDVVWGHHGATAEHASWLTFNMASMLPLIKALTKISNIQKHIQDNDPLAGKLTEGQAAEIETVRRVMAIAEGNRNREMERVRKLVRSISESAAVLKSRAQELERYERWRDPSAVGHT
;
A
#
# COMPACT_ATOMS: atom_id res chain seq x y z
N MET A 1 53.16 21.51 -36.61
CA MET A 1 52.55 22.04 -35.37
C MET A 1 52.11 20.83 -34.56
N GLU A 2 52.67 20.71 -33.35
CA GLU A 2 52.19 19.95 -32.18
C GLU A 2 52.01 18.42 -32.36
N SER A 3 52.91 17.50 -31.91
CA SER A 3 53.36 17.19 -30.52
C SER A 3 52.14 17.05 -29.57
N GLN A 4 51.85 16.00 -28.80
CA GLN A 4 52.58 14.93 -28.08
C GLN A 4 51.51 13.95 -27.53
N LEU A 5 51.66 12.61 -27.60
CA LEU A 5 52.03 11.65 -26.52
C LEU A 5 51.02 11.52 -25.32
N PRO A 6 51.00 10.41 -24.53
CA PRO A 6 51.39 9.02 -24.79
C PRO A 6 50.52 7.91 -24.10
N ALA A 7 50.90 6.65 -24.41
CA ALA A 7 51.04 5.48 -23.53
C ALA A 7 49.79 4.81 -22.90
N ARG A 8 49.45 3.58 -23.32
CA ARG A 8 50.07 2.28 -22.99
C ARG A 8 49.73 1.76 -21.58
N GLY A 9 48.89 0.73 -21.57
CA GLY A 9 49.31 -0.59 -21.10
C GLY A 9 48.56 -1.13 -19.91
N THR A 10 47.82 -2.22 -20.13
CA THR A 10 47.66 -3.45 -19.31
C THR A 10 46.38 -4.15 -19.77
N ARG A 11 46.18 -5.47 -19.76
CA ARG A 11 47.01 -6.69 -19.75
C ARG A 11 45.95 -7.81 -19.83
N LYS A 12 46.25 -8.88 -20.57
CA LYS A 12 45.45 -10.13 -20.65
C LYS A 12 44.95 -10.63 -19.29
N ARG A 13 43.77 -11.25 -19.27
CA ARG A 13 43.48 -12.39 -18.39
C ARG A 13 42.74 -13.47 -19.18
N GLN A 14 43.41 -14.60 -19.38
CA GLN A 14 42.85 -15.86 -19.86
C GLN A 14 42.21 -16.61 -18.69
N SER A 15 41.21 -17.40 -19.09
CA SER A 15 40.43 -18.39 -18.35
C SER A 15 41.26 -19.40 -17.56
N ASP A 16 40.79 -19.76 -16.37
CA ASP A 16 40.31 -21.11 -16.01
C ASP A 16 40.35 -21.27 -14.48
N SER A 17 39.18 -21.52 -13.88
CA SER A 17 39.10 -22.33 -12.67
C SER A 17 37.65 -22.69 -12.34
N HIS A 18 37.40 -24.00 -12.39
CA HIS A 18 36.42 -24.75 -11.61
C HIS A 18 35.91 -24.05 -10.34
N GLU A 19 34.59 -23.89 -10.22
CA GLU A 19 33.86 -23.93 -8.94
C GLU A 19 32.55 -24.69 -9.17
N LYS A 20 32.57 -26.01 -8.95
CA LYS A 20 31.96 -26.66 -7.77
C LYS A 20 30.55 -26.15 -7.45
N TYR A 21 29.60 -26.98 -7.89
CA TYR A 21 28.29 -27.18 -7.28
C TYR A 21 28.36 -26.97 -5.76
N SER A 22 27.82 -25.84 -5.29
CA SER A 22 27.42 -25.70 -3.89
C SER A 22 25.91 -25.48 -3.87
N SER A 23 25.22 -26.61 -3.69
CA SER A 23 23.84 -26.70 -3.24
C SER A 23 23.71 -25.91 -1.93
N SER A 24 23.35 -24.63 -2.04
CA SER A 24 22.95 -23.84 -0.88
C SER A 24 21.52 -24.26 -0.51
N LYS A 25 21.44 -25.31 0.31
CA LYS A 25 20.23 -25.69 1.04
C LYS A 25 19.78 -24.46 1.84
N ARG A 26 18.57 -23.99 1.57
CA ARG A 26 17.88 -23.03 2.44
C ARG A 26 17.84 -23.63 3.85
N PRO A 27 18.25 -22.92 4.90
CA PRO A 27 17.94 -23.35 6.26
C PRO A 27 16.46 -23.05 6.52
N TYR A 28 15.62 -24.05 6.25
CA TYR A 28 14.29 -24.17 6.84
C TYR A 28 14.48 -24.63 8.28
N GLU A 29 14.69 -23.66 9.15
CA GLU A 29 14.41 -23.72 10.59
C GLU A 29 14.65 -22.31 11.12
N ALA A 30 13.62 -21.46 11.02
CA ALA A 30 13.54 -20.28 11.86
C ALA A 30 13.24 -20.76 13.29
N THR A 31 14.21 -21.44 13.90
CA THR A 31 14.20 -21.76 15.32
C THR A 31 14.40 -20.42 16.03
N MET A 32 13.30 -19.69 16.22
CA MET A 32 13.30 -18.47 17.03
C MET A 32 13.86 -18.83 18.39
N ASP A 33 15.00 -18.22 18.76
CA ASP A 33 15.61 -18.43 20.06
C ASP A 33 14.60 -18.04 21.15
N PRO A 34 14.18 -18.97 22.02
CA PRO A 34 13.23 -18.69 23.10
C PRO A 34 13.71 -17.58 24.04
N LEU A 35 15.03 -17.39 24.17
CA LEU A 35 15.61 -16.31 24.96
C LEU A 35 15.48 -14.96 24.25
N ALA A 36 15.66 -14.92 22.92
CA ALA A 36 15.43 -13.72 22.13
C ALA A 36 13.95 -13.32 22.13
N LEU A 37 13.02 -14.28 22.09
CA LEU A 37 11.58 -14.04 22.23
C LEU A 37 11.19 -13.48 23.61
N LYS A 38 11.83 -13.99 24.67
CA LYS A 38 11.59 -13.54 26.04
C LYS A 38 12.17 -12.14 26.28
N ASP A 39 13.37 -11.87 25.76
CA ASP A 39 13.99 -10.54 25.78
C ASP A 39 13.18 -9.53 24.96
N LEU A 40 12.60 -9.94 23.82
CA LEU A 40 11.66 -9.13 23.06
C LEU A 40 10.42 -8.80 23.91
N GLY A 41 9.82 -9.80 24.57
CA GLY A 41 8.64 -9.60 25.42
C GLY A 41 8.89 -8.71 26.65
N GLU A 42 10.10 -8.74 27.21
CA GLU A 42 10.49 -7.94 28.37
C GLU A 42 10.94 -6.50 27.98
N ASN A 43 11.50 -6.30 26.77
CA ASN A 43 12.03 -5.01 26.31
C ASN A 43 11.18 -4.28 25.26
N LEU A 44 10.12 -4.88 24.72
CA LEU A 44 9.21 -4.23 23.77
C LEU A 44 8.44 -3.07 24.44
N LYS A 45 9.08 -1.90 24.47
CA LYS A 45 8.42 -0.64 24.79
C LYS A 45 7.75 -0.12 23.53
N ILE A 46 6.42 -0.16 23.51
CA ILE A 46 5.64 0.39 22.40
C ILE A 46 5.95 1.89 22.29
N LEU A 47 6.60 2.28 21.20
CA LEU A 47 6.97 3.67 20.97
C LEU A 47 5.75 4.52 20.58
N PRO A 48 5.71 5.80 21.01
CA PRO A 48 4.68 6.72 20.60
C PRO A 48 4.87 7.09 19.12
N VAL A 49 3.78 7.01 18.36
CA VAL A 49 3.75 7.47 16.97
C VAL A 49 3.33 8.94 16.87
N PRO A 50 3.76 9.68 15.84
CA PRO A 50 3.25 11.01 15.55
C PRO A 50 1.73 10.99 15.39
N THR A 51 1.07 12.05 15.87
CA THR A 51 -0.37 12.29 15.70
C THR A 51 -0.59 13.61 14.99
N ASP A 52 -1.76 13.78 14.36
CA ASP A 52 -2.11 14.98 13.59
C ASP A 52 -2.19 16.27 14.42
N THR A 53 -2.03 16.19 15.74
CA THR A 53 -2.06 17.35 16.67
C THR A 53 -0.68 17.72 17.20
N ASP A 54 0.35 16.93 16.92
CA ASP A 54 1.71 17.17 17.41
C ASP A 54 2.32 18.41 16.74
N ASP A 55 3.04 19.22 17.52
CA ASP A 55 3.86 20.32 17.02
C ASP A 55 5.16 19.83 16.34
N LEU A 56 5.96 20.75 15.81
CA LEU A 56 7.22 20.40 15.13
C LEU A 56 8.23 19.70 16.05
N GLU A 57 8.32 20.11 17.31
CA GLU A 57 9.31 19.59 18.24
C GLU A 57 8.95 18.16 18.67
N THR A 58 7.69 17.96 19.04
CA THR A 58 7.14 16.66 19.41
C THR A 58 7.15 15.69 18.23
N THR A 59 6.76 16.14 17.03
CA THR A 59 6.84 15.34 15.80
C THR A 59 8.30 14.94 15.53
N SER A 60 9.24 15.89 15.60
CA SER A 60 10.68 15.63 15.37
C SER A 60 11.23 14.59 16.36
N ARG A 61 10.93 14.74 17.65
CA ARG A 61 11.37 13.81 18.70
C ARG A 61 10.85 12.39 18.45
N LYS A 62 9.55 12.25 18.19
CA LYS A 62 8.94 10.94 17.87
C LYS A 62 9.55 10.33 16.61
N MET A 63 9.80 11.12 15.56
CA MET A 63 10.45 10.64 14.33
C MET A 63 11.89 10.17 14.57
N GLN A 64 12.66 10.87 15.41
CA GLN A 64 14.02 10.46 15.77
C GLN A 64 14.04 9.15 16.55
N ASP A 65 13.11 8.96 17.47
CA ASP A 65 13.01 7.71 18.23
C ASP A 65 12.60 6.53 17.34
N LEU A 66 11.68 6.75 16.38
CA LEU A 66 11.35 5.73 15.37
C LEU A 66 12.54 5.44 14.44
N ALA A 67 13.31 6.47 14.03
CA ALA A 67 14.46 6.28 13.16
C ALA A 67 15.56 5.40 13.81
N LYS A 68 15.81 5.56 15.12
CA LYS A 68 16.76 4.72 15.85
C LYS A 68 16.39 3.23 15.80
N ILE A 69 15.11 2.91 15.94
CA ILE A 69 14.62 1.52 15.84
C ILE A 69 14.89 0.94 14.45
N VAL A 70 14.70 1.73 13.39
CA VAL A 70 15.01 1.29 12.03
C VAL A 70 16.52 1.09 11.84
N GLU A 71 17.35 1.98 12.38
CA GLU A 71 18.82 1.86 12.33
C GLU A 71 19.33 0.61 13.06
N GLU A 72 18.67 0.20 14.14
CA GLU A 72 18.92 -1.06 14.85
C GLU A 72 18.45 -2.30 14.09
N GLY A 73 17.79 -2.15 12.93
CA GLY A 73 17.27 -3.24 12.10
C GLY A 73 15.95 -3.81 12.58
N ASN A 74 15.25 -3.12 13.49
CA ASN A 74 14.00 -3.57 14.08
C ASN A 74 12.78 -3.16 13.22
N SER A 75 11.70 -3.94 13.31
CA SER A 75 10.43 -3.63 12.63
C SER A 75 9.64 -2.55 13.38
N LEU A 76 9.40 -1.41 12.74
CA LEU A 76 8.56 -0.35 13.26
C LEU A 76 7.13 -0.80 13.53
N ALA A 77 6.56 -1.68 12.71
CA ALA A 77 5.22 -2.21 12.91
C ALA A 77 5.09 -2.92 14.27
N LEU A 78 6.09 -3.73 14.65
CA LEU A 78 6.11 -4.40 15.95
C LEU A 78 6.36 -3.41 17.09
N TRP A 79 7.32 -2.52 16.94
CA TRP A 79 7.72 -1.55 17.98
C TRP A 79 6.72 -0.41 18.19
N THR A 80 5.81 -0.18 17.25
CA THR A 80 4.65 0.72 17.41
C THR A 80 3.38 -0.03 17.84
N GLY A 81 3.48 -1.33 18.10
CA GLY A 81 2.38 -2.18 18.57
C GLY A 81 1.27 -2.34 17.53
N LEU A 82 1.62 -2.30 16.23
CA LEU A 82 0.68 -2.38 15.09
C LEU A 82 -0.43 -1.32 15.12
N LYS A 83 -0.28 -0.24 15.92
CA LYS A 83 -1.30 0.81 16.08
C LYS A 83 -1.67 1.50 14.79
N LEU A 84 -0.70 1.62 13.87
CA LEU A 84 -0.88 2.26 12.56
C LEU A 84 -1.10 1.24 11.44
N SER A 85 -0.79 -0.04 11.67
CA SER A 85 -1.10 -1.07 10.70
C SER A 85 -2.61 -1.27 10.69
N PRO A 86 -3.30 -1.13 9.54
CA PRO A 86 -4.69 -1.50 9.47
C PRO A 86 -4.83 -2.98 9.82
N LYS A 87 -5.75 -3.33 10.73
CA LYS A 87 -6.09 -4.73 11.07
C LYS A 87 -6.57 -5.53 9.86
N ILE A 88 -6.98 -4.83 8.81
CA ILE A 88 -7.43 -5.34 7.54
C ILE A 88 -6.34 -5.00 6.55
N ASN A 89 -5.69 -6.00 5.97
CA ASN A 89 -4.70 -5.77 4.92
C ASN A 89 -5.41 -5.03 3.77
N PRO A 90 -5.13 -3.74 3.51
CA PRO A 90 -5.81 -2.98 2.46
C PRO A 90 -5.45 -3.49 1.06
N ARG A 91 -4.64 -4.56 0.98
CA ARG A 91 -4.21 -5.26 -0.22
C ARG A 91 -4.90 -6.61 -0.42
N ASP A 92 -5.84 -7.00 0.43
CA ASP A 92 -6.64 -8.20 0.15
C ASP A 92 -7.68 -7.86 -0.95
N PRO A 93 -7.52 -8.41 -2.17
CA PRO A 93 -8.46 -8.15 -3.26
C PRO A 93 -9.87 -8.61 -2.93
N GLU A 94 -10.04 -9.63 -2.09
CA GLU A 94 -11.35 -10.16 -1.74
C GLU A 94 -12.11 -9.19 -0.83
N ILE A 95 -11.45 -8.63 0.19
CA ILE A 95 -12.07 -7.66 1.10
C ILE A 95 -12.46 -6.38 0.37
N LEU A 96 -11.57 -5.87 -0.48
CA LEU A 96 -11.84 -4.68 -1.31
C LEU A 96 -12.98 -4.92 -2.29
N ALA A 97 -13.07 -6.13 -2.86
CA ALA A 97 -14.14 -6.49 -3.76
C ALA A 97 -15.47 -6.63 -3.03
N LYS A 98 -15.51 -7.29 -1.87
CA LYS A 98 -16.70 -7.46 -1.03
C LYS A 98 -17.35 -6.12 -0.68
N ALA A 99 -16.56 -5.09 -0.40
CA ALA A 99 -17.06 -3.74 -0.15
C ALA A 99 -17.77 -3.08 -1.36
N GLN A 100 -17.55 -3.58 -2.58
CA GLN A 100 -18.16 -3.08 -3.82
C GLN A 100 -19.22 -4.03 -4.40
N LEU A 101 -19.47 -5.18 -3.76
CA LEU A 101 -20.51 -6.12 -4.18
C LEU A 101 -21.88 -5.62 -3.77
N THR A 102 -22.89 -5.93 -4.58
CA THR A 102 -24.29 -5.82 -4.11
C THR A 102 -24.60 -6.99 -3.17
N GLU A 103 -25.63 -6.87 -2.33
CA GLU A 103 -26.05 -7.92 -1.39
C GLU A 103 -26.21 -9.29 -2.09
N ALA A 104 -26.94 -9.34 -3.20
CA ALA A 104 -27.09 -10.57 -4.00
C ALA A 104 -25.79 -11.10 -4.63
N GLU A 105 -24.79 -10.25 -4.88
CA GLU A 105 -23.47 -10.68 -5.39
C GLU A 105 -22.63 -11.29 -4.26
N LEU A 106 -22.75 -10.74 -3.05
CA LEU A 106 -22.04 -11.18 -1.85
C LEU A 106 -22.58 -12.51 -1.34
N GLU A 107 -23.91 -12.64 -1.22
CA GLU A 107 -24.57 -13.87 -0.78
C GLU A 107 -24.20 -15.07 -1.67
N LEU A 108 -24.31 -14.93 -3.00
CA LEU A 108 -23.95 -16.01 -3.92
C LEU A 108 -22.45 -16.32 -3.86
N TYR A 109 -21.59 -15.32 -3.71
CA TYR A 109 -20.15 -15.52 -3.60
C TYR A 109 -19.78 -16.28 -2.32
N GLU A 110 -20.37 -15.94 -1.18
CA GLU A 110 -20.11 -16.62 0.09
C GLU A 110 -20.61 -18.07 0.07
N ARG A 111 -21.79 -18.33 -0.51
CA ARG A 111 -22.29 -19.69 -0.71
C ARG A 111 -21.40 -20.52 -1.64
N TRP A 112 -20.91 -19.93 -2.73
CA TRP A 112 -19.98 -20.57 -3.65
C TRP A 112 -18.63 -20.86 -2.96
N LYS A 113 -18.10 -19.90 -2.20
CA LYS A 113 -16.84 -20.04 -1.49
C LYS A 113 -16.92 -21.14 -0.41
N GLY A 114 -18.00 -21.18 0.38
CA GLY A 114 -18.22 -22.23 1.38
C GLY A 114 -18.26 -23.63 0.77
N MET A 115 -18.86 -23.81 -0.41
CA MET A 115 -18.83 -25.06 -1.16
C MET A 115 -17.40 -25.43 -1.60
N HIS A 116 -16.64 -24.46 -2.09
CA HIS A 116 -15.30 -24.68 -2.62
C HIS A 116 -14.29 -24.98 -1.51
N ASP A 117 -14.38 -24.30 -0.37
CA ASP A 117 -13.50 -24.51 0.79
C ASP A 117 -13.76 -25.90 1.44
N SER A 118 -15.02 -26.29 1.59
CA SER A 118 -15.41 -27.64 2.09
C SER A 118 -14.95 -28.79 1.19
N ARG A 119 -14.65 -28.52 -0.08
CA ARG A 119 -14.19 -29.53 -1.05
C ARG A 119 -12.66 -29.72 -1.02
N ASN A 120 -11.92 -28.79 -0.40
CA ASN A 120 -10.46 -28.85 -0.29
C ASN A 120 -9.97 -29.35 1.08
N ASP A 121 -10.83 -29.39 2.11
CA ASP A 121 -10.55 -30.02 3.40
C ASP A 121 -10.85 -31.54 3.34
N GLU A 122 -9.92 -32.30 2.73
CA GLU A 122 -9.92 -33.78 2.75
C GLU A 122 -9.38 -34.37 4.08
N ASP A 123 -9.14 -33.57 5.12
CA ASP A 123 -8.71 -34.09 6.42
C ASP A 123 -9.91 -34.17 7.37
N GLY A 124 -10.44 -35.38 7.50
CA GLY A 124 -11.67 -35.68 8.21
C GLY A 124 -11.61 -35.26 9.67
N ASN A 125 -12.27 -34.16 10.01
CA ASN A 125 -12.79 -33.98 11.36
C ASN A 125 -14.14 -33.26 11.31
N ASN A 126 -15.16 -34.08 11.46
CA ASN A 126 -16.56 -33.71 11.45
C ASN A 126 -16.90 -33.04 12.78
N ASP A 127 -17.13 -31.73 12.81
CA ASP A 127 -17.93 -31.14 13.88
C ASP A 127 -18.72 -29.91 13.40
N GLN A 128 -20.03 -29.98 13.62
CA GLN A 128 -21.06 -28.94 13.51
C GLN A 128 -21.33 -28.31 12.13
N THR A 129 -22.22 -29.01 11.42
CA THR A 129 -23.12 -28.50 10.38
C THR A 129 -23.90 -27.26 10.83
N ASP A 130 -23.39 -26.08 10.50
CA ASP A 130 -24.28 -24.96 10.17
C ASP A 130 -24.82 -25.24 8.76
N ASN A 131 -26.16 -25.35 8.66
CA ASN A 131 -26.92 -25.52 7.41
C ASN A 131 -26.80 -24.26 6.52
N HIS A 132 -25.59 -23.94 6.05
CA HIS A 132 -25.44 -23.02 4.93
C HIS A 132 -25.73 -23.81 3.65
N GLU A 133 -26.95 -23.64 3.17
CA GLU A 133 -27.51 -24.17 1.92
C GLU A 133 -26.48 -24.02 0.77
N THR A 134 -25.76 -25.11 0.49
CA THR A 134 -24.69 -25.15 -0.51
C THR A 134 -25.22 -24.71 -1.87
N LEU A 135 -24.49 -23.84 -2.57
CA LEU A 135 -24.92 -23.38 -3.89
C LEU A 135 -24.81 -24.54 -4.89
N GLU A 136 -25.95 -25.01 -5.40
CA GLU A 136 -25.96 -25.93 -6.54
C GLU A 136 -25.64 -25.16 -7.82
N ILE A 137 -24.42 -25.34 -8.32
CA ILE A 137 -24.00 -24.77 -9.60
C ILE A 137 -24.69 -25.57 -10.71
N PRO A 138 -25.55 -24.96 -11.55
CA PRO A 138 -26.22 -25.70 -12.60
C PRO A 138 -25.22 -26.19 -13.65
N GLU A 139 -25.49 -27.33 -14.27
CA GLU A 139 -24.66 -27.85 -15.35
C GLU A 139 -24.65 -26.87 -16.54
N PHE A 140 -23.48 -26.74 -17.17
CA PHE A 140 -23.30 -25.86 -18.32
C PHE A 140 -22.80 -26.67 -19.53
N ASN A 141 -23.57 -26.68 -20.62
CA ASN A 141 -23.17 -27.34 -21.85
C ASN A 141 -22.28 -26.40 -22.71
N TRP A 142 -20.98 -26.63 -22.68
CA TRP A 142 -19.99 -25.81 -23.40
C TRP A 142 -20.10 -25.90 -24.93
N ASP A 143 -20.70 -26.96 -25.47
CA ASP A 143 -20.84 -27.10 -26.93
C ASP A 143 -22.02 -26.29 -27.46
N GLU A 144 -23.15 -26.34 -26.75
CA GLU A 144 -24.44 -25.76 -27.15
C GLU A 144 -24.68 -24.35 -26.63
N ASN A 145 -24.18 -24.01 -25.44
CA ASN A 145 -24.50 -22.75 -24.77
C ASN A 145 -23.62 -21.59 -25.26
N LYS A 146 -23.83 -21.18 -26.51
CA LYS A 146 -23.14 -20.05 -27.16
C LYS A 146 -24.14 -19.07 -27.74
N ALA A 147 -23.90 -17.77 -27.55
CA ALA A 147 -24.70 -16.71 -28.14
C ALA A 147 -23.79 -15.63 -28.72
N PRO A 148 -24.21 -14.93 -29.80
CA PRO A 148 -23.43 -13.84 -30.35
C PRO A 148 -23.20 -12.76 -29.30
N VAL A 149 -21.97 -12.22 -29.26
CA VAL A 149 -21.61 -11.14 -28.34
C VAL A 149 -22.15 -9.83 -28.89
N PRO A 150 -22.88 -9.01 -28.10
CA PRO A 150 -23.32 -7.69 -28.53
C PRO A 150 -22.17 -6.84 -29.08
N THR A 151 -22.39 -6.20 -30.22
CA THR A 151 -21.38 -5.41 -30.94
C THR A 151 -21.01 -4.15 -30.16
N GLY A 152 -19.76 -4.12 -29.65
CA GLY A 152 -19.18 -2.96 -28.97
C GLY A 152 -17.87 -3.34 -28.28
N ALA A 153 -16.85 -2.48 -28.37
CA ALA A 153 -15.53 -2.75 -27.78
C ALA A 153 -15.60 -3.00 -26.26
N GLN A 154 -16.47 -2.26 -25.56
CA GLN A 154 -16.74 -2.45 -24.12
C GLN A 154 -17.47 -3.76 -23.82
N SER A 155 -18.37 -4.17 -24.72
CA SER A 155 -19.11 -5.43 -24.61
C SER A 155 -18.14 -6.62 -24.72
N ALA A 156 -17.28 -6.64 -25.74
CA ALA A 156 -16.31 -7.71 -25.94
C ALA A 156 -15.40 -7.91 -24.72
N ARG A 157 -14.85 -6.82 -24.16
CA ARG A 157 -14.02 -6.88 -22.95
C ARG A 157 -14.80 -7.43 -21.75
N LYS A 158 -16.02 -6.95 -21.54
CA LYS A 158 -16.88 -7.39 -20.43
C LYS A 158 -17.23 -8.87 -20.50
N PHE A 159 -17.62 -9.37 -21.67
CA PHE A 159 -17.97 -10.79 -21.84
C PHE A 159 -16.75 -11.70 -21.76
N THR A 160 -15.57 -11.23 -22.19
CA THR A 160 -14.31 -11.97 -21.99
C THR A 160 -13.96 -12.11 -20.50
N GLN A 161 -14.10 -11.03 -19.72
CA GLN A 161 -13.88 -11.08 -18.28
C GLN A 161 -14.86 -12.02 -17.57
N ARG A 162 -16.13 -12.00 -17.98
CA ARG A 162 -17.14 -12.92 -17.47
C ARG A 162 -16.84 -14.37 -17.83
N ALA A 163 -16.35 -14.63 -19.03
CA ALA A 163 -15.98 -15.98 -19.45
C ALA A 163 -14.84 -16.52 -18.57
N ALA A 164 -13.81 -15.71 -18.30
CA ALA A 164 -12.75 -16.09 -17.36
C ALA A 164 -13.28 -16.37 -15.94
N ALA A 165 -14.33 -15.66 -15.49
CA ALA A 165 -14.98 -15.97 -14.23
C ALA A 165 -15.80 -17.29 -14.28
N MET A 166 -16.35 -17.65 -15.44
CA MET A 166 -17.05 -18.94 -15.62
C MET A 166 -16.08 -20.12 -15.53
N ASP A 167 -14.87 -19.98 -16.08
CA ASP A 167 -13.81 -20.99 -15.91
C ASP A 167 -13.56 -21.29 -14.42
N VAL A 168 -13.55 -20.26 -13.57
CA VAL A 168 -13.39 -20.41 -12.10
C VAL A 168 -14.60 -21.09 -11.46
N VAL A 169 -15.83 -20.70 -11.81
CA VAL A 169 -17.05 -21.26 -11.19
C VAL A 169 -17.20 -22.75 -11.51
N TRP A 170 -16.99 -23.13 -12.77
CA TRP A 170 -17.21 -24.50 -13.26
C TRP A 170 -15.94 -25.36 -13.28
N GLY A 171 -14.78 -24.83 -12.89
CA GLY A 171 -13.49 -25.51 -13.05
C GLY A 171 -13.16 -25.83 -14.52
N HIS A 172 -13.73 -25.08 -15.45
CA HIS A 172 -13.54 -25.26 -16.89
C HIS A 172 -12.34 -24.44 -17.37
N HIS A 173 -11.79 -24.81 -18.52
CA HIS A 173 -10.70 -24.07 -19.17
C HIS A 173 -11.09 -23.80 -20.61
N GLY A 174 -11.20 -22.53 -20.97
CA GLY A 174 -11.47 -22.12 -22.36
C GLY A 174 -12.85 -21.53 -22.58
N ALA A 175 -13.53 -21.05 -21.53
CA ALA A 175 -14.73 -20.28 -21.69
C ALA A 175 -14.49 -19.06 -22.60
N THR A 176 -15.24 -18.99 -23.68
CA THR A 176 -15.24 -17.85 -24.63
C THR A 176 -16.30 -16.81 -24.26
N ALA A 177 -16.16 -15.60 -24.83
CA ALA A 177 -17.14 -14.52 -24.64
C ALA A 177 -18.57 -14.89 -25.11
N GLU A 178 -18.71 -15.85 -26.03
CA GLU A 178 -20.01 -16.34 -26.51
C GLU A 178 -20.76 -17.15 -25.43
N HIS A 179 -20.04 -17.94 -24.63
CA HIS A 179 -20.62 -18.64 -23.48
C HIS A 179 -21.11 -17.66 -22.42
N ALA A 180 -20.30 -16.63 -22.13
CA ALA A 180 -20.69 -15.58 -21.21
C ALA A 180 -21.88 -14.75 -21.71
N SER A 181 -21.98 -14.56 -23.04
CA SER A 181 -23.14 -13.93 -23.67
C SER A 181 -24.39 -14.77 -23.43
N TRP A 182 -24.33 -16.07 -23.73
CA TRP A 182 -25.44 -16.99 -23.52
C TRP A 182 -25.89 -17.05 -22.05
N LEU A 183 -24.94 -17.19 -21.11
CA LEU A 183 -25.22 -17.23 -19.67
C LEU A 183 -25.95 -15.98 -19.19
N THR A 184 -25.58 -14.80 -19.72
CA THR A 184 -26.16 -13.53 -19.30
C THR A 184 -27.66 -13.45 -19.59
N PHE A 185 -28.13 -14.09 -20.65
CA PHE A 185 -29.55 -14.05 -21.06
C PHE A 185 -30.34 -15.28 -20.62
N ASN A 186 -29.70 -16.45 -20.49
CA ASN A 186 -30.38 -17.72 -20.23
C ASN A 186 -30.23 -18.21 -18.77
N MET A 187 -29.22 -17.72 -18.04
CA MET A 187 -28.94 -18.12 -16.66
C MET A 187 -28.73 -16.89 -15.77
N ALA A 188 -29.77 -16.06 -15.69
CA ALA A 188 -29.74 -14.81 -14.93
C ALA A 188 -29.47 -15.02 -13.43
N SER A 189 -29.82 -16.19 -12.87
CA SER A 189 -29.55 -16.55 -11.47
C SER A 189 -28.05 -16.65 -11.15
N MET A 190 -27.21 -17.06 -12.11
CA MET A 190 -25.76 -17.18 -11.92
C MET A 190 -25.00 -15.88 -12.20
N LEU A 191 -25.69 -14.90 -12.79
CA LEU A 191 -25.07 -13.63 -13.20
C LEU A 191 -24.48 -12.84 -12.02
N PRO A 192 -25.11 -12.75 -10.83
CA PRO A 192 -24.51 -12.10 -9.67
C PRO A 192 -23.16 -12.71 -9.27
N LEU A 193 -23.06 -14.04 -9.19
CA LEU A 193 -21.80 -14.74 -8.86
C LEU A 193 -20.69 -14.41 -9.86
N ILE A 194 -21.01 -14.48 -11.17
CA ILE A 194 -20.06 -14.16 -12.23
C ILE A 194 -19.61 -12.69 -12.14
N LYS A 195 -20.51 -11.77 -11.80
CA LYS A 195 -20.16 -10.36 -11.60
C LYS A 195 -19.26 -10.18 -10.36
N ALA A 196 -19.52 -10.91 -9.28
CA ALA A 196 -18.69 -10.88 -8.07
C ALA A 196 -17.24 -11.32 -8.37
N LEU A 197 -17.07 -12.49 -8.98
CA LEU A 197 -15.76 -13.02 -9.35
C LEU A 197 -15.02 -12.16 -10.38
N THR A 198 -15.77 -11.56 -11.31
CA THR A 198 -15.20 -10.58 -12.26
C THR A 198 -14.65 -9.36 -11.53
N LYS A 199 -15.38 -8.83 -10.52
CA LYS A 199 -14.93 -7.68 -9.72
C LYS A 199 -13.68 -8.02 -8.89
N ILE A 200 -13.67 -9.17 -8.21
CA ILE A 200 -12.50 -9.66 -7.47
C ILE A 200 -11.28 -9.76 -8.39
N SER A 201 -11.43 -10.41 -9.55
CA SER A 201 -10.36 -10.57 -10.53
C SER A 201 -9.84 -9.23 -11.08
N ASN A 202 -10.74 -8.28 -11.32
CA ASN A 202 -10.36 -6.95 -11.81
C ASN A 202 -9.61 -6.15 -10.74
N ILE A 203 -10.03 -6.23 -9.47
CA ILE A 203 -9.33 -5.58 -8.34
C ILE A 203 -7.97 -6.23 -8.12
N GLN A 204 -7.88 -7.55 -8.17
CA GLN A 204 -6.62 -8.27 -8.08
C GLN A 204 -5.64 -7.87 -9.19
N LYS A 205 -6.10 -7.81 -10.45
CA LYS A 205 -5.28 -7.32 -11.57
C LYS A 205 -4.85 -5.87 -11.36
N HIS A 206 -5.76 -5.00 -10.93
CA HIS A 206 -5.43 -3.61 -10.64
C HIS A 206 -4.38 -3.48 -9.53
N ILE A 207 -4.46 -4.31 -8.48
CA ILE A 207 -3.47 -4.35 -7.40
C ILE A 207 -2.13 -4.87 -7.95
N GLN A 208 -2.11 -5.93 -8.76
CA GLN A 208 -0.88 -6.46 -9.36
C GLN A 208 -0.22 -5.47 -10.32
N ASP A 209 -1.00 -4.73 -11.12
CA ASP A 209 -0.51 -3.77 -12.10
C ASP A 209 0.04 -2.50 -11.44
N ASN A 210 -0.57 -2.05 -10.34
CA ASN A 210 -0.19 -0.79 -9.66
C ASN A 210 0.73 -0.99 -8.45
N ASP A 211 0.83 -2.18 -7.89
CA ASP A 211 1.71 -2.50 -6.76
C ASP A 211 2.62 -3.69 -7.12
N PRO A 212 3.87 -3.45 -7.56
CA PRO A 212 4.80 -4.51 -7.98
C PRO A 212 5.18 -5.47 -6.85
N LEU A 213 4.83 -5.15 -5.61
CA LEU A 213 5.05 -5.94 -4.40
C LEU A 213 3.79 -6.69 -3.93
N ALA A 214 2.65 -6.52 -4.59
CA ALA A 214 1.42 -7.24 -4.26
C ALA A 214 1.62 -8.77 -4.33
N GLY A 215 1.25 -9.47 -3.25
CA GLY A 215 1.41 -10.92 -3.12
C GLY A 215 2.85 -11.43 -2.91
N LYS A 216 3.87 -10.55 -2.93
CA LYS A 216 5.28 -10.92 -2.69
C LYS A 216 5.75 -10.61 -1.27
N LEU A 217 5.03 -9.74 -0.57
CA LEU A 217 5.34 -9.34 0.79
C LEU A 217 4.60 -10.24 1.77
N THR A 218 5.32 -10.70 2.79
CA THR A 218 4.70 -11.32 3.97
C THR A 218 3.84 -10.30 4.71
N GLU A 219 2.86 -10.76 5.48
CA GLU A 219 1.95 -9.89 6.26
C GLU A 219 2.72 -8.89 7.14
N GLY A 220 3.78 -9.35 7.81
CA GLY A 220 4.65 -8.49 8.63
C GLY A 220 5.37 -7.41 7.82
N GLN A 221 5.85 -7.72 6.61
CA GLN A 221 6.47 -6.73 5.73
C GLN A 221 5.46 -5.72 5.18
N ALA A 222 4.23 -6.15 4.91
CA ALA A 222 3.16 -5.25 4.51
C ALA A 222 2.79 -4.29 5.65
N ALA A 223 2.68 -4.80 6.88
CA ALA A 223 2.44 -4.00 8.08
C ALA A 223 3.56 -2.98 8.33
N GLU A 224 4.82 -3.38 8.13
CA GLU A 224 5.99 -2.51 8.24
C GLU A 224 5.91 -1.33 7.27
N ILE A 225 5.72 -1.62 5.97
CA ILE A 225 5.66 -0.59 4.92
C ILE A 225 4.51 0.36 5.16
N GLU A 226 3.34 -0.14 5.55
CA GLU A 226 2.17 0.69 5.80
C GLU A 226 2.35 1.57 7.05
N THR A 227 2.97 1.03 8.10
CA THR A 227 3.33 1.79 9.31
C THR A 227 4.27 2.93 8.95
N VAL A 228 5.33 2.67 8.18
CA VAL A 228 6.27 3.70 7.70
C VAL A 228 5.53 4.78 6.90
N ARG A 229 4.70 4.39 5.93
CA ARG A 229 3.96 5.34 5.08
C ARG A 229 3.06 6.26 5.90
N ARG A 230 2.35 5.71 6.90
CA ARG A 230 1.46 6.50 7.76
C ARG A 230 2.23 7.45 8.67
N VAL A 231 3.30 6.98 9.30
CA VAL A 231 4.18 7.82 10.13
C VAL A 231 4.68 9.00 9.30
N MET A 232 5.16 8.75 8.08
CA MET A 232 5.64 9.78 7.17
C MET A 232 4.54 10.76 6.78
N ALA A 233 3.36 10.27 6.39
CA ALA A 233 2.24 11.13 6.00
C ALA A 233 1.80 12.09 7.13
N ILE A 234 1.70 11.59 8.37
CA ILE A 234 1.35 12.40 9.54
C ILE A 234 2.45 13.43 9.81
N ALA A 235 3.72 13.01 9.80
CA ALA A 235 4.85 13.90 10.05
C ALA A 235 4.95 15.03 9.02
N GLU A 236 4.74 14.72 7.74
CA GLU A 236 4.69 15.71 6.66
C GLU A 236 3.50 16.67 6.82
N GLY A 237 2.33 16.15 7.19
CA GLY A 237 1.14 16.95 7.50
C GLY A 237 1.40 17.95 8.63
N ASN A 238 1.95 17.48 9.75
CA ASN A 238 2.33 18.33 10.89
C ASN A 238 3.35 19.39 10.48
N ARG A 239 4.40 19.00 9.76
CA ARG A 239 5.42 19.92 9.27
C ARG A 239 4.81 21.04 8.43
N ASN A 240 3.94 20.68 7.47
CA ASN A 240 3.30 21.66 6.59
C ASN A 240 2.40 22.62 7.37
N ARG A 241 1.57 22.11 8.29
CA ARG A 241 0.68 22.93 9.14
C ARG A 241 1.46 23.92 10.00
N GLU A 242 2.49 23.46 10.70
CA GLU A 242 3.27 24.30 11.60
C GLU A 242 4.13 25.30 10.84
N MET A 243 4.71 24.93 9.69
CA MET A 243 5.42 25.89 8.84
C MET A 243 4.51 27.01 8.34
N GLU A 244 3.24 26.72 8.04
CA GLU A 244 2.27 27.75 7.68
C GLU A 244 1.97 28.69 8.86
N ARG A 245 1.85 28.14 10.08
CA ARG A 245 1.71 28.93 11.30
C ARG A 245 2.91 29.86 11.51
N VAL A 246 4.13 29.34 11.38
CA VAL A 246 5.38 30.12 11.48
C VAL A 246 5.41 31.24 10.44
N ARG A 247 5.06 30.97 9.18
CA ARG A 247 5.00 32.00 8.12
C ARG A 247 4.01 33.11 8.43
N LYS A 248 2.85 32.80 9.02
CA LYS A 248 1.88 33.82 9.46
C LYS A 248 2.44 34.71 10.56
N LEU A 249 3.11 34.12 11.55
CA LEU A 249 3.75 34.87 12.63
C LEU A 249 4.87 35.77 12.11
N VAL A 250 5.74 35.25 11.23
CA VAL A 250 6.83 36.03 10.62
C VAL A 250 6.30 37.24 9.85
N ARG A 251 5.19 37.09 9.10
CA ARG A 251 4.53 38.21 8.41
C ARG A 251 4.03 39.26 9.40
N SER A 252 3.30 38.83 10.43
CA SER A 252 2.77 39.74 11.46
C SER A 252 3.87 40.50 12.21
N ILE A 253 4.99 39.82 12.52
CA ILE A 253 6.17 40.46 13.14
C ILE A 253 6.77 41.50 12.19
N SER A 254 6.91 41.17 10.92
CA SER A 254 7.50 42.08 9.91
C SER A 254 6.64 43.33 9.71
N GLU A 255 5.32 43.16 9.65
CA GLU A 255 4.35 44.27 9.58
C GLU A 255 4.46 45.17 10.81
N SER A 256 4.48 44.57 12.01
CA SER A 256 4.61 45.32 13.26
C SER A 256 5.94 46.07 13.35
N ALA A 257 7.03 45.43 12.95
CA ALA A 257 8.37 46.03 12.91
C ALA A 257 8.44 47.20 11.92
N ALA A 258 7.76 47.11 10.77
CA ALA A 258 7.70 48.19 9.79
C ALA A 258 7.00 49.44 10.37
N VAL A 259 5.90 49.26 11.09
CA VAL A 259 5.20 50.36 11.78
C VAL A 259 6.10 51.03 12.82
N LEU A 260 6.76 50.24 13.67
CA LEU A 260 7.68 50.76 14.68
C LEU A 260 8.86 51.51 14.05
N LYS A 261 9.43 50.98 12.97
CA LYS A 261 10.53 51.61 12.23
C LYS A 261 10.08 52.94 11.61
N SER A 262 8.88 53.00 11.03
CA SER A 262 8.32 54.25 10.51
C SER A 262 8.20 55.30 11.60
N ARG A 263 7.67 54.91 12.77
CA ARG A 263 7.52 55.83 13.91
C ARG A 263 8.87 56.35 14.43
N ALA A 264 9.87 55.47 14.54
CA ALA A 264 11.22 55.88 14.94
C ALA A 264 11.81 56.91 13.96
N GLN A 265 11.68 56.65 12.65
CA GLN A 265 12.18 57.56 11.61
C GLN A 265 11.46 58.92 11.61
N GLU A 266 10.16 58.95 11.88
CA GLU A 266 9.41 60.21 12.04
C GLU A 266 9.95 61.05 13.22
N LEU A 267 10.21 60.40 14.35
CA LEU A 267 10.74 61.07 15.55
C LEU A 267 12.17 61.57 15.32
N GLU A 268 13.04 60.76 14.72
CA GLU A 268 14.41 61.16 14.35
C GLU A 268 14.41 62.36 13.40
N ARG A 269 13.49 62.38 12.43
CA ARG A 269 13.32 63.55 11.56
C ARG A 269 12.90 64.77 12.38
N TYR A 270 11.88 64.63 13.23
CA TYR A 270 11.37 65.74 14.04
C TYR A 270 12.45 66.33 14.96
N GLU A 271 13.27 65.49 15.60
CA GLU A 271 14.40 65.91 16.43
C GLU A 271 15.46 66.66 15.61
N ARG A 272 15.82 66.14 14.43
CA ARG A 272 16.75 66.82 13.50
C ARG A 272 16.23 68.18 13.02
N TRP A 273 14.92 68.33 12.86
CA TRP A 273 14.28 69.62 12.53
C TRP A 273 14.21 70.58 13.71
N ARG A 274 14.19 70.07 14.95
CA ARG A 274 14.08 70.86 16.18
C ARG A 274 15.40 71.46 16.64
N ASP A 275 16.54 70.83 16.31
CA ASP A 275 17.88 71.26 16.74
C ASP A 275 18.82 71.52 15.53
N PRO A 276 18.61 72.60 14.74
CA PRO A 276 19.44 72.91 13.57
C PRO A 276 20.88 73.29 13.92
N SER A 277 21.20 73.51 15.21
CA SER A 277 22.53 73.90 15.70
C SER A 277 23.53 72.73 15.77
N ALA A 278 23.09 71.47 15.63
CA ALA A 278 23.97 70.30 15.75
C ALA A 278 24.63 69.85 14.42
N VAL A 279 24.32 70.49 13.28
CA VAL A 279 24.81 70.06 11.95
C VAL A 279 25.86 71.04 11.36
N GLY A 280 26.48 71.88 12.19
CA GLY A 280 27.46 72.87 11.74
C GLY A 280 28.66 72.98 12.66
N HIS A 281 29.51 71.95 12.72
CA HIS A 281 30.98 72.05 12.86
C HIS A 281 31.59 70.63 12.90
N THR A 282 32.02 70.12 11.74
CA THR A 282 33.40 69.75 11.34
C THR A 282 33.34 69.04 10.00
#